data_AF-A0A931S3P4-F1
#
_entry.id   AF-A0A931S3P4-F1
#
_cell.length_a   1.000
_cell.length_b   1.000
_cell.length_c   1.000
_cell.angle_alpha   90.00
_cell.angle_beta   90.00
_cell.angle_gamma   90.00
#
_symmetry.space_group_name_H-M   'P 1'
#
loop_
_entity.id
_entity.type
_entity.pdbx_description
1 polymer ?
#
loop_
_entity_poly.entity_id
_entity_poly.type
_entity_poly.pdbx_seq_one_letter_code
_entity_poly.pdbx_strand_id
1 'polypeptide(L)' 'MIVRGLGKQRGPAPEAQLQYEETDASQRAREAMALEIRAQGFHGFRPEGRPTKKARREILRFRRRGGE' A
#
# COMPACT_ATOMS: atom_id res chain seq x y z
N MET A 1 -10.53 -11.78 13.25
CA MET A 1 -9.50 -12.68 13.82
C MET A 1 -10.01 -13.31 15.10
N ILE A 2 -9.52 -14.50 15.42
CA ILE A 2 -9.78 -15.24 16.66
C ILE A 2 -8.42 -15.48 17.32
N VAL A 3 -8.32 -15.23 18.63
CA VAL A 3 -7.09 -15.49 19.40
C VAL A 3 -7.05 -16.98 19.75
N ARG A 4 -5.94 -17.66 19.39
CA ARG A 4 -5.70 -19.08 19.69
C ARG A 4 -4.81 -19.26 20.92
N GLY A 5 -3.97 -18.27 21.22
CA GLY A 5 -3.09 -18.29 22.39
C GLY A 5 -2.47 -16.92 22.65
N LEU A 6 -1.79 -16.79 23.79
CA LEU A 6 -1.10 -15.56 24.18
C LEU A 6 0.35 -15.90 24.53
N GLY A 7 1.29 -15.28 23.82
CA GLY A 7 2.70 -15.27 24.20
C GLY A 7 2.97 -14.19 25.25
N LYS A 8 3.85 -14.48 26.23
CA LYS A 8 4.31 -13.47 27.20
C LYS A 8 5.38 -12.54 26.63
N GLN A 9 6.00 -12.92 25.52
CA GLN A 9 7.09 -12.19 24.87
C GLN A 9 6.85 -12.18 23.35
N ARG A 10 7.40 -11.17 22.66
CA ARG A 10 7.33 -11.07 21.20
C ARG A 10 8.33 -12.05 20.58
N GLY A 11 7.82 -13.00 19.79
CA GLY A 11 8.63 -14.00 19.09
C GLY A 11 8.85 -13.70 17.60
N PRO A 12 9.58 -14.58 16.90
CA PRO A 12 9.70 -14.59 15.44
C PRO A 12 8.35 -14.66 14.73
N ALA A 13 8.30 -14.20 13.47
CA ALA A 13 7.05 -14.14 12.70
C ALA A 13 6.30 -15.50 12.59
N PRO A 14 6.97 -16.64 12.32
CA PRO A 14 6.26 -17.93 12.24
C PRO A 14 5.60 -18.34 13.55
N GLU A 15 6.25 -18.09 14.68
CA GLU A 15 5.73 -18.42 16.02
C GLU A 15 4.58 -17.50 16.43
N ALA A 16 4.68 -16.21 16.12
CA ALA A 16 3.61 -15.25 16.39
C ALA A 16 2.33 -15.56 15.59
N GLN A 17 2.48 -16.07 14.35
CA GLN A 17 1.34 -16.42 13.50
C GLN A 17 0.49 -17.54 14.09
N LEU A 18 1.06 -18.45 14.89
CA LEU A 18 0.32 -19.52 15.54
C LEU A 18 -0.61 -19.03 16.67
N GLN A 19 -0.46 -17.79 17.13
CA GLN A 19 -1.24 -17.26 18.27
C GLN A 19 -2.63 -16.75 17.86
N TYR A 20 -2.89 -16.60 16.56
CA TYR A 20 -4.16 -16.11 16.05
C TYR A 20 -4.55 -16.82 14.76
N GLU A 21 -5.85 -16.82 14.48
CA GLU A 21 -6.39 -17.32 13.23
C GLU A 21 -7.27 -16.24 12.61
N GLU A 22 -7.17 -16.11 11.29
CA GLU A 22 -8.00 -15.17 10.57
C GLU A 22 -9.38 -15.76 10.27
N THR A 23 -10.43 -14.98 10.51
CA THR A 23 -11.81 -15.39 10.21
C THR A 23 -12.07 -15.33 8.72
N ASP A 24 -12.89 -16.24 8.19
CA ASP A 24 -13.28 -16.25 6.78
C ASP A 24 -13.84 -14.91 6.30
N ALA A 25 -14.64 -14.24 7.13
CA ALA A 25 -15.17 -12.90 6.83
C ALA A 25 -14.05 -11.86 6.63
N SER A 26 -12.98 -11.93 7.43
CA SER A 26 -11.83 -11.03 7.33
C SER A 26 -11.01 -11.32 6.09
N GLN A 27 -10.80 -12.61 5.78
CA GLN A 27 -10.10 -13.03 4.56
C GLN A 27 -10.83 -12.54 3.31
N ARG A 28 -12.14 -12.77 3.22
CA ARG A 28 -12.99 -12.32 2.11
C ARG A 28 -12.99 -10.79 1.96
N ALA A 29 -13.05 -10.05 3.07
CA ALA A 29 -13.00 -8.59 3.02
C ALA A 29 -11.67 -8.08 2.48
N ARG A 30 -10.54 -8.70 2.86
CA ARG A 30 -9.22 -8.38 2.33
C ARG A 30 -9.11 -8.68 0.84
N GLU A 31 -9.61 -9.84 0.41
CA GLU A 31 -9.61 -10.24 -0.99
C GLU A 31 -10.47 -9.29 -1.84
N ALA A 32 -11.66 -8.93 -1.36
CA ALA A 32 -12.54 -7.97 -2.03
C ALA A 32 -11.86 -6.60 -2.18
N MET A 33 -11.27 -6.07 -1.10
CA MET A 33 -10.53 -4.81 -1.14
C MET A 33 -9.32 -4.88 -2.08
N ALA A 34 -8.57 -5.98 -2.08
CA ALA A 34 -7.45 -6.17 -3.00
C ALA A 34 -7.92 -6.23 -4.46
N LEU A 35 -9.07 -6.85 -4.72
CA LEU A 35 -9.69 -6.87 -6.04
C LEU A 35 -10.14 -5.48 -6.46
N GLU A 36 -10.78 -4.71 -5.57
CA GLU A 36 -11.19 -3.33 -5.82
C GLU A 36 -9.99 -2.44 -6.15
N ILE A 37 -8.91 -2.51 -5.37
CA ILE A 37 -7.68 -1.75 -5.62
C ILE A 37 -7.08 -2.14 -6.98
N ARG A 38 -7.06 -3.44 -7.32
CA ARG A 38 -6.58 -3.91 -8.63
C ARG A 38 -7.48 -3.44 -9.77
N ALA A 39 -8.80 -3.46 -9.57
CA ALA A 39 -9.81 -3.12 -10.57
C ALA A 39 -9.91 -1.61 -10.82
N GLN A 40 -9.71 -0.80 -9.78
CA GLN A 40 -9.54 0.65 -9.93
C GLN A 40 -8.39 0.94 -10.90
N GLY A 41 -7.33 0.13 -10.88
CA GLY A 41 -6.17 0.40 -11.72
C GLY A 41 -5.56 1.75 -11.36
N PHE A 42 -4.42 2.07 -11.97
CA PHE A 42 -3.75 3.33 -11.68
C PHE A 42 -4.48 4.47 -12.40
N HIS A 43 -5.42 5.15 -11.73
CA HIS A 43 -6.16 6.29 -12.29
C HIS A 43 -5.31 7.58 -12.45
N GLY A 44 -4.03 7.54 -12.08
CA GLY A 44 -3.10 8.67 -12.20
C GLY A 44 -2.26 8.62 -13.48
N PHE A 45 -1.74 9.78 -13.90
CA PHE A 45 -0.68 9.84 -14.90
C PHE A 45 0.56 9.13 -14.32
N ARG A 46 0.82 7.89 -14.76
CA ARG A 46 2.03 7.15 -14.39
C ARG A 46 3.13 7.57 -15.37
N PRO A 47 4.10 8.42 -14.95
CA PRO A 47 5.22 8.71 -15.82
C PRO A 47 6.00 7.42 -16.08
N GLU A 48 6.30 7.15 -17.34
CA GLU A 48 7.03 5.96 -17.80
C GLU A 48 8.44 5.86 -17.20
N GLY A 49 8.96 6.96 -16.65
CA GLY A 49 10.23 7.02 -15.94
C GLY A 49 10.51 8.38 -15.32
N ARG A 50 11.78 8.64 -15.01
CA ARG A 50 12.22 9.95 -14.51
C ARG A 50 11.94 11.03 -15.56
N PRO A 51 11.51 12.25 -15.17
CA PRO A 51 11.27 13.33 -16.12
C PRO A 51 12.50 13.59 -17.00
N THR A 52 12.26 13.75 -18.30
CA THR A 52 13.31 14.17 -19.23
C THR A 52 13.88 15.54 -18.83
N LYS A 53 15.06 15.90 -19.33
CA LYS A 53 15.71 17.19 -19.04
C LYS A 53 14.77 18.39 -19.29
N LYS A 54 13.94 18.33 -20.34
CA LYS A 54 12.95 19.37 -20.67
C LYS A 54 11.80 19.39 -19.66
N ALA A 55 11.17 18.25 -19.40
CA ALA A 55 10.08 18.14 -18.44
C ALA A 55 10.50 18.56 -17.02
N ARG A 56 11.71 18.17 -16.58
CA ARG A 56 12.28 18.63 -15.30
C ARG A 56 12.42 20.15 -15.24
N ARG A 57 12.88 20.80 -16.32
CA ARG A 57 12.99 22.27 -16.39
C ARG A 57 11.62 22.94 -16.32
N GLU A 58 10.61 22.38 -16.98
CA GLU A 58 9.23 22.88 -16.93
C GLU A 58 8.63 22.77 -15.53
N ILE A 59 8.80 21.62 -14.86
CA ILE A 59 8.38 21.43 -13.46
C ILE A 59 9.05 22.46 -12.54
N LEU A 60 10.36 22.70 -12.72
CA LEU A 60 11.09 23.69 -11.93
C LEU A 60 10.61 25.12 -12.20
N ARG A 61 10.29 25.46 -13.45
CA ARG A 61 9.71 26.78 -13.79
C ARG A 61 8.33 26.95 -13.19
N PHE A 62 7.48 25.94 -13.30
CA PHE A 62 6.14 25.94 -12.73
C PHE A 62 6.18 26.14 -11.20
N ARG A 63 7.01 25.36 -10.49
CA ARG A 63 7.20 25.49 -9.04
C ARG A 63 7.70 26.86 -8.59
N ARG A 64 8.53 27.55 -9.39
CA ARG A 64 9.00 28.90 -9.07
C ARG A 64 7.96 29.99 -9.34
N ARG A 65 7.01 29.74 -10.25
CA ARG A 65 5.98 30.72 -10.63
C ARG A 65 4.72 30.60 -9.76
N GLY A 66 4.44 29.43 -9.18
CA GLY A 66 3.33 29.22 -8.22
C GLY A 66 3.73 29.41 -6.75
N GLY A 67 4.76 30.22 -6.48
CA GLY A 67 5.25 30.57 -5.15
C GLY A 67 5.02 32.04 -4.83
N GLU A 68 3.84 32.55 -5.17
CA GLU A 68 3.23 33.80 -4.67
C GLU A 68 1.84 33.45 -4.12
#